data_AF-A0A9D6EVU6-F1
#
_entry.id   AF-A0A9D6EVU6-F1
#
_cell.length_a   1.000
_cell.length_b   1.000
_cell.length_c   1.000
_cell.angle_alpha   90.00
_cell.angle_beta   90.00
_cell.angle_gamma   90.00
#
_symmetry.space_group_name_H-M   'P 1'
#
loop_
_entity.id
_entity.type
_entity.pdbx_description
1 polymer ?
#
loop_
_entity_poly.entity_id
_entity_poly.type
_entity_poly.pdbx_seq_one_letter_code
_entity_poly.pdbx_strand_id
1 'polypeptide(L)'
;MNSFIHEAGNLYLIMDGVRRAKAAQLHGHDQITAEIVDGSGISLGNGYIPLDALLSPKRSIRRITSSDQNRWERVIEGASHATLPFPPIVVQPTKKRLTRLVDVEFEIGEQQ
;
A
#
# COMPACT_ATOMS: atom_id res chain seq x y z
N MET A 1 18.94 4.72 -11.53
CA MET A 1 17.54 4.37 -11.21
C MET A 1 16.65 5.30 -12.00
N ASN A 2 15.72 4.78 -12.79
CA ASN A 2 14.76 5.61 -13.49
C ASN A 2 13.74 6.15 -12.49
N SER A 3 13.54 7.47 -12.50
CA SER A 3 12.46 8.11 -11.76
C SER A 3 11.16 7.88 -12.55
N PHE A 4 10.16 7.32 -11.87
CA PHE A 4 8.82 7.17 -12.41
C PHE A 4 7.97 8.36 -11.98
N ILE A 5 7.28 8.98 -12.94
CA ILE A 5 6.35 10.08 -12.70
C ILE A 5 4.93 9.53 -12.84
N HIS A 6 4.13 9.69 -11.79
CA HIS A 6 2.72 9.39 -11.84
C HIS A 6 2.00 10.31 -12.83
N GLU A 7 1.18 9.73 -13.71
CA GLU A 7 0.27 10.48 -14.56
C GLU A 7 -1.16 10.40 -13.99
N ALA A 8 -1.82 11.55 -13.89
CA ALA A 8 -3.17 11.66 -13.34
C ALA A 8 -4.16 10.75 -14.10
N GLY A 9 -5.00 10.05 -13.35
CA GLY A 9 -5.99 9.10 -13.89
C GLY A 9 -5.49 7.66 -14.00
N ASN A 10 -4.18 7.41 -13.86
CA ASN A 10 -3.65 6.05 -13.77
C ASN A 10 -3.92 5.42 -12.40
N LEU A 11 -4.28 4.14 -12.40
CA LEU A 11 -4.49 3.35 -11.20
C LEU A 11 -3.40 2.27 -11.08
N TYR A 12 -3.07 1.93 -9.84
CA TYR A 12 -2.01 0.96 -9.56
C TYR A 12 -2.49 -0.11 -8.59
N LEU A 13 -2.30 -1.36 -8.96
CA LEU A 13 -2.52 -2.50 -8.08
C LEU A 13 -1.31 -2.66 -7.17
N ILE A 14 -1.55 -2.70 -5.86
CA ILE A 14 -0.52 -3.02 -4.88
C ILE A 14 -0.20 -4.52 -4.98
N MET A 15 1.04 -4.83 -5.35
CA MET A 15 1.56 -6.19 -5.43
C MET A 15 2.17 -6.62 -4.10
N ASP A 16 2.88 -5.70 -3.43
CA ASP A 16 3.38 -5.88 -2.06
C ASP A 16 3.23 -4.60 -1.24
N GLY A 17 3.00 -4.75 0.07
CA GLY A 17 2.98 -3.62 0.99
C GLY A 17 1.61 -3.00 1.26
N VAL A 18 0.50 -3.72 1.06
CA VAL A 18 -0.88 -3.23 1.35
C VAL A 18 -1.00 -2.65 2.77
N ARG A 19 -0.42 -3.31 3.78
CA ARG A 19 -0.42 -2.83 5.17
C ARG A 19 0.34 -1.51 5.31
N ARG A 20 1.47 -1.34 4.61
CA ARG A 20 2.26 -0.10 4.63
C ARG A 20 1.49 1.04 3.99
N ALA A 21 0.88 0.80 2.82
CA ALA A 21 0.04 1.78 2.16
C ALA A 21 -1.17 2.20 3.02
N LYS A 22 -1.83 1.24 3.67
CA LYS A 22 -2.95 1.53 4.58
C LYS A 22 -2.52 2.30 5.82
N ALA A 23 -1.37 1.96 6.40
CA ALA A 23 -0.83 2.71 7.53
C ALA A 23 -0.47 4.15 7.14
N ALA A 24 0.16 4.36 5.98
CA ALA A 24 0.42 5.70 5.47
C ALA A 24 -0.88 6.49 5.27
N GLN A 25 -1.93 5.86 4.73
CA GLN A 25 -3.24 6.47 4.59
C GLN A 25 -3.84 6.90 5.94
N LEU A 26 -3.78 6.02 6.95
CA LEU A 26 -4.34 6.30 8.28
C LEU A 26 -3.59 7.40 9.03
N HIS A 27 -2.31 7.61 8.70
CA HIS A 27 -1.49 8.72 9.23
C HIS A 27 -1.61 10.01 8.42
N GLY A 28 -2.54 10.08 7.45
CA GLY A 28 -2.83 11.30 6.71
C GLY A 28 -1.79 11.67 5.64
N HIS A 29 -0.98 10.70 5.19
CA HIS A 29 -0.14 10.93 4.02
C HIS A 29 -0.97 10.92 2.74
N ASP A 30 -0.64 11.79 1.79
CA ASP A 30 -1.33 11.81 0.48
C ASP A 30 -0.68 10.88 -0.55
N GLN A 31 0.60 10.57 -0.36
CA GLN A 31 1.42 9.80 -1.30
C GLN A 31 2.34 8.83 -0.57
N ILE A 32 2.80 7.82 -1.29
CA ILE A 32 3.79 6.85 -0.80
C ILE A 32 4.82 6.54 -1.87
N THR A 33 6.06 6.27 -1.45
CA THR A 33 7.12 5.78 -2.34
C THR A 33 6.80 4.38 -2.81
N ALA A 34 6.89 4.14 -4.11
CA ALA A 34 6.66 2.84 -4.72
C ALA A 34 7.72 2.50 -5.76
N GLU A 35 7.98 1.21 -5.89
CA GLU A 35 8.56 0.60 -7.08
C GLU A 35 7.42 0.23 -8.03
N ILE A 36 7.50 0.70 -9.27
CA ILE A 36 6.53 0.40 -10.31
C ILE A 36 7.08 -0.74 -11.15
N VAL A 37 6.31 -1.82 -11.27
CA VAL A 37 6.65 -2.98 -12.11
C VAL A 37 5.68 -3.14 -13.26
N ASP A 38 6.12 -3.74 -14.35
CA ASP A 38 5.26 -4.12 -15.47
C ASP A 38 4.50 -5.44 -15.20
N GLY A 39 3.74 -5.92 -16.19
CA GLY A 39 2.99 -7.18 -16.08
C GLY A 39 3.84 -8.45 -15.99
N SER A 40 5.14 -8.35 -16.27
CA SER A 40 6.11 -9.43 -16.11
C SER A 40 6.88 -9.34 -14.78
N GLY A 41 6.65 -8.29 -13.99
CA GLY A 41 7.35 -8.03 -12.74
C GLY A 41 8.69 -7.29 -12.92
N ILE A 42 8.98 -6.80 -14.12
CA ILE A 42 10.21 -6.01 -14.37
C ILE A 42 9.99 -4.58 -13.87
N SER A 43 10.97 -4.08 -13.13
CA SER A 43 10.98 -2.72 -12.59
C SER A 43 11.00 -1.69 -13.72
N LEU A 44 10.01 -0.80 -13.73
CA LEU A 44 9.90 0.37 -14.59
C LEU A 44 10.54 1.61 -13.95
N GLY A 45 10.70 1.62 -12.63
CA GLY A 45 11.32 2.71 -11.87
C GLY A 45 10.71 2.90 -10.48
N ASN A 46 11.22 3.91 -9.76
CA ASN A 46 10.71 4.29 -8.44
C ASN A 46 10.08 5.69 -8.50
N GLY A 47 8.98 5.90 -7.77
CA GLY A 47 8.28 7.18 -7.76
C GLY A 47 7.34 7.33 -6.56
N TYR A 48 6.79 8.54 -6.42
CA TYR A 48 5.72 8.81 -5.47
C TYR A 48 4.37 8.57 -6.14
N ILE A 49 3.54 7.75 -5.50
CA ILE A 49 2.21 7.41 -5.99
C ILE A 49 1.16 7.94 -5.01
N PRO A 50 0.15 8.69 -5.47
CA PRO A 50 -1.00 9.08 -4.66
C PRO A 50 -1.72 7.88 -4.06
N LEU A 51 -2.08 7.95 -2.78
CA LEU A 51 -2.74 6.82 -2.10
C LEU A 51 -4.15 6.55 -2.65
N ASP A 52 -4.83 7.56 -3.20
CA ASP A 52 -6.14 7.44 -3.84
C ASP A 52 -6.09 6.70 -5.19
N ALA A 53 -4.93 6.69 -5.86
CA ALA A 53 -4.65 5.94 -7.07
C ALA A 53 -4.37 4.45 -6.82
N LEU A 54 -4.21 4.04 -5.55
CA LEU A 54 -3.87 2.68 -5.18
C LEU A 54 -5.10 1.77 -5.04
N LEU A 55 -4.95 0.55 -5.56
CA LEU A 55 -5.90 -0.53 -5.48
C LEU A 55 -5.29 -1.70 -4.69
N SER A 56 -6.08 -2.29 -3.82
CA SER A 56 -5.70 -3.48 -3.08
C SER A 56 -6.20 -4.74 -3.79
N PRO A 57 -5.39 -5.82 -3.86
CA PRO A 57 -5.86 -7.13 -4.30
C PRO A 57 -6.79 -7.79 -3.28
N LYS A 58 -6.88 -7.25 -2.05
CA LYS A 58 -7.67 -7.78 -0.94
C LYS A 58 -8.67 -6.73 -0.46
N ARG A 59 -9.88 -7.18 -0.09
CA ARG A 59 -10.89 -6.31 0.52
C ARG A 59 -10.58 -5.94 1.96
N SER A 60 -9.89 -6.82 2.70
CA SER A 60 -9.58 -6.61 4.10
C SER A 60 -8.13 -6.98 4.46
N ILE A 61 -7.61 -6.34 5.49
CA ILE A 61 -6.37 -6.71 6.18
C ILE A 61 -6.75 -7.54 7.41
N ARG A 62 -6.34 -8.80 7.43
CA ARG A 62 -6.51 -9.67 8.59
C ARG A 62 -5.70 -9.21 9.79
N ARG A 63 -6.39 -9.14 10.93
CA ARG A 63 -5.92 -8.85 12.29
C ARG A 63 -6.62 -9.78 13.28
N ILE A 64 -6.61 -11.07 12.97
CA ILE A 64 -7.35 -12.11 13.73
C ILE A 64 -6.47 -12.72 14.81
N THR A 65 -5.21 -13.03 14.48
CA THR A 65 -4.26 -13.63 15.42
C THR A 65 -3.37 -12.58 16.09
N SER A 66 -2.79 -12.90 17.25
CA SER A 66 -1.79 -12.03 17.89
C SER A 66 -0.59 -11.76 16.97
N SER A 67 -0.23 -12.71 16.12
CA SER A 67 0.83 -12.52 15.10
C SER A 67 0.43 -11.49 14.04
N ASP A 68 -0.81 -11.51 13.57
CA ASP A 68 -1.34 -10.52 12.63
C ASP A 68 -1.41 -9.13 13.25
N GLN A 69 -1.85 -9.06 14.50
CA GLN A 69 -1.91 -7.83 15.28
C GLN A 69 -0.51 -7.25 15.48
N ASN A 70 0.46 -8.03 15.94
CA ASN A 70 1.85 -7.60 16.11
C ASN A 70 2.47 -7.09 14.80
N ARG A 71 2.16 -7.73 13.67
CA ARG A 71 2.61 -7.26 12.35
C ARG A 71 1.98 -5.92 11.99
N TRP A 72 0.69 -5.74 12.27
CA TRP A 72 0.02 -4.47 12.04
C TRP A 72 0.60 -3.36 12.92
N GLU A 73 0.78 -3.63 14.22
CA GLU A 73 1.36 -2.70 15.19
C GLU A 73 2.74 -2.22 14.75
N ARG A 74 3.63 -3.13 14.36
CA ARG A 74 4.96 -2.75 13.82
C ARG A 74 4.88 -1.86 12.59
N VAL A 75 3.93 -2.12 11.70
CA VAL A 75 3.77 -1.33 10.47
C VAL A 75 3.20 0.06 10.78
N ILE A 76 2.23 0.16 11.69
CA ILE A 76 1.63 1.45 12.05
C ILE A 76 2.53 2.29 12.96
N GLU A 77 3.32 1.66 13.83
CA GLU A 77 4.38 2.29 14.63
C GLU A 77 5.50 2.81 13.73
N GLY A 78 5.95 1.98 12.78
CA GLY A 78 6.89 2.42 11.75
C GLY A 78 6.36 3.60 10.95
N ALA A 79 5.05 3.64 10.71
CA ALA A 79 4.40 4.75 10.03
C ALA A 79 4.28 6.02 10.88
N SER A 80 4.00 5.91 12.18
CA SER A 80 3.92 7.08 13.08
C SER A 80 5.28 7.69 13.38
N HIS A 81 6.34 6.90 13.37
CA HIS A 81 7.71 7.35 13.63
C HIS A 81 8.52 7.65 12.38
N ALA A 82 7.97 7.39 11.19
CA ALA A 82 8.67 7.65 9.94
C ALA A 82 8.91 9.16 9.77
N THR A 83 10.13 9.59 10.13
CA THR A 83 10.78 10.65 9.38
C THR A 83 11.10 10.02 8.03
N LEU A 84 10.48 10.53 6.97
CA LEU A 84 10.54 9.97 5.61
C LEU A 84 11.96 9.51 5.21
N PRO A 85 12.11 8.41 4.43
CA PRO A 85 11.03 7.74 3.68
C PRO A 85 10.59 6.37 4.24
N PHE A 86 9.30 6.09 4.07
CA PHE A 86 8.71 4.76 4.24
C PHE A 86 9.39 3.72 3.32
N PRO A 87 9.51 2.44 3.73
CA PRO A 87 9.94 1.39 2.82
C PRO A 87 9.01 1.33 1.61
N PRO A 88 9.55 1.29 0.38
CA PRO A 88 8.73 1.35 -0.82
C PRO A 88 7.75 0.17 -0.88
N ILE A 89 6.57 0.43 -1.42
CA ILE A 89 5.62 -0.61 -1.83
C ILE A 89 5.92 -1.03 -3.26
N VAL A 90 5.42 -2.20 -3.69
CA VAL A 90 5.53 -2.63 -5.10
C VAL A 90 4.16 -2.51 -5.73
N VAL A 91 4.07 -1.83 -6.87
CA VAL A 91 2.81 -1.60 -7.55
C VAL A 91 2.91 -1.88 -9.04
N GLN A 92 1.78 -2.25 -9.64
CA GLN A 92 1.66 -2.49 -11.07
C GLN A 92 0.56 -1.60 -11.66
N PRO A 93 0.82 -0.85 -12.75
CA PRO A 93 -0.23 -0.11 -13.45
C PRO A 93 -1.36 -1.05 -13.89
N THR A 94 -2.61 -0.63 -13.70
CA THR A 94 -3.76 -1.46 -14.03
C THR A 94 -4.97 -0.66 -14.47
N LYS A 95 -5.80 -1.29 -15.29
CA LYS A 95 -7.15 -0.81 -15.64
C LYS A 95 -8.26 -1.62 -14.94
N LYS A 96 -7.88 -2.58 -14.09
CA LYS A 96 -8.83 -3.42 -13.38
C LYS A 96 -9.58 -2.58 -12.33
N ARG A 97 -10.88 -2.83 -12.18
CA ARG A 97 -11.67 -2.30 -11.06
C ARG A 97 -11.53 -3.24 -9.87
N LEU A 98 -10.69 -2.86 -8.92
CA LEU A 98 -10.49 -3.56 -7.65
C LEU A 98 -10.82 -2.63 -6.49
N THR A 99 -10.69 -3.13 -5.25
CA THR A 99 -10.93 -2.35 -4.04
C THR A 99 -9.96 -1.18 -3.97
N ARG A 100 -10.46 0.05 -3.84
CA ARG A 100 -9.60 1.21 -3.56
C ARG A 100 -8.95 1.02 -2.20
N LEU A 101 -7.72 1.49 -2.04
CA LEU A 101 -7.02 1.40 -0.75
C LEU A 101 -7.84 2.02 0.39
N VAL A 102 -8.58 3.10 0.08
CA VAL A 102 -9.44 3.79 1.05
C VAL A 102 -10.55 2.90 1.60
N ASP A 103 -11.07 1.99 0.77
CA ASP A 103 -12.15 1.05 1.10
C ASP A 103 -11.65 -0.27 1.71
N VAL A 104 -10.33 -0.41 1.93
CA VAL A 104 -9.78 -1.61 2.57
C VAL A 104 -10.11 -1.59 4.07
N GLU A 105 -10.82 -2.62 4.52
CA GLU A 105 -11.26 -2.78 5.90
C GLU A 105 -10.27 -3.62 6.72
N PHE A 106 -10.50 -3.74 8.03
CA PHE A 106 -9.80 -4.69 8.89
C PHE A 106 -10.73 -5.85 9.24
N GLU A 107 -10.26 -7.07 9.02
CA GLU A 107 -10.93 -8.27 9.50
C GLU A 107 -10.36 -8.58 10.90
N ILE A 108 -11.16 -8.27 11.93
CA ILE A 108 -10.81 -8.46 13.35
C ILE A 108 -11.59 -9.70 13.83
N GLY A 109 -10.91 -10.63 14.50
CA GLY A 109 -11.60 -11.75 15.15
C GLY A 109 -12.19 -11.31 16.49
N GLU A 110 -13.39 -11.78 16.83
CA GLU A 110 -13.82 -11.76 18.23
C GLU A 110 -12.81 -12.60 19.03
N GLN A 111 -12.11 -11.97 19.98
CA GLN A 111 -11.31 -12.70 20.95
C GLN A 111 -12.28 -13.55 21.77
N GLN A 112 -12.28 -14.86 21.53
CA GLN A 112 -12.86 -15.84 22.47
C GLN A 112 -11.86 -16.17 23.56
#